data_AF-A0A7C9KDR9-F1
#
_entry.id   AF-A0A7C9KDR9-F1
#
_cell.length_a   1.000
_cell.length_b   1.000
_cell.length_c   1.000
_cell.angle_alpha   90.00
_cell.angle_beta   90.00
_cell.angle_gamma   90.00
#
_symmetry.space_group_name_H-M   'P 1'
#
loop_
_entity.id
_entity.type
_entity.pdbx_description
1 polymer ?
#
loop_
_entity_poly.entity_id
_entity_poly.type
_entity_poly.pdbx_seq_one_letter_code
_entity_poly.pdbx_strand_id
1 'polypeptide(L)'
;MKKLFLAMVLWPAFTGFVIAKPNLGGFKPEQVCQAAIASLQGVDVKMVDNYRSAQSLMQMRVRHNGQSHSYYCQLEGDQVLWRRAQDSRWQTSTTVRFHYNSSAKQLFIKHYLAAAQLAEYRYRGEDF
;
A
#
# COMPACT_ATOMS: atom_id res chain seq x y z
N MET A 1 11.64 -65.84 -14.90
CA MET A 1 10.69 -64.74 -15.16
C MET A 1 10.08 -64.28 -13.84
N LYS A 2 10.48 -63.12 -13.31
CA LYS A 2 9.73 -62.38 -12.28
C LYS A 2 10.27 -60.95 -12.25
N LYS A 3 9.56 -60.01 -12.88
CA LYS A 3 9.86 -58.58 -12.86
C LYS A 3 9.20 -57.99 -11.61
N LEU A 4 9.99 -57.49 -10.66
CA LEU A 4 9.50 -56.65 -9.57
C LEU A 4 9.36 -55.21 -10.12
N PHE A 5 8.12 -54.72 -10.17
CA PHE A 5 7.83 -53.33 -10.46
C PHE A 5 8.00 -52.51 -9.17
N LEU A 6 8.99 -51.63 -9.15
CA LEU A 6 9.15 -50.61 -8.12
C LEU A 6 8.22 -49.44 -8.47
N ALA A 7 7.11 -49.29 -7.75
CA ALA A 7 6.22 -48.15 -7.89
C ALA A 7 6.82 -46.94 -7.15
N MET A 8 7.40 -46.01 -7.92
CA MET A 8 7.96 -44.76 -7.42
C MET A 8 6.81 -43.75 -7.24
N VAL A 9 6.33 -43.61 -5.99
CA VAL A 9 5.29 -42.64 -5.63
C VAL A 9 5.93 -41.24 -5.64
N LEU A 10 5.73 -40.50 -6.73
CA LEU A 10 6.03 -39.08 -6.80
C LEU A 10 4.97 -38.32 -5.97
N TRP A 11 5.34 -37.91 -4.77
CA TRP A 11 4.57 -36.93 -4.01
C TRP A 11 4.77 -35.54 -4.64
N PRO A 12 3.72 -34.85 -5.09
CA PRO A 12 3.84 -33.45 -5.48
C PRO A 12 4.14 -32.64 -4.22
N ALA A 13 5.36 -32.11 -4.11
CA ALA A 13 5.71 -31.11 -3.12
C ALA A 13 4.88 -29.84 -3.41
N PHE A 14 3.82 -29.64 -2.64
CA PHE A 14 3.11 -28.36 -2.59
C PHE A 14 4.05 -27.33 -1.96
N THR A 15 4.84 -26.65 -2.78
CA THR A 15 5.52 -25.40 -2.40
C THR A 15 4.45 -24.33 -2.26
N GLY A 16 3.89 -24.22 -1.05
CA GLY A 16 3.03 -23.11 -0.69
C GLY A 16 3.82 -21.81 -0.76
N PHE A 17 3.52 -20.96 -1.75
CA PHE A 17 4.00 -19.59 -1.77
C PHE A 17 3.38 -18.85 -0.58
N VAL A 18 4.13 -18.74 0.51
CA VAL A 18 3.79 -17.82 1.59
C VAL A 18 4.03 -16.42 1.05
N ILE A 19 2.95 -15.73 0.66
CA ILE A 19 2.99 -14.31 0.35
C ILE A 19 3.29 -13.60 1.68
N ALA A 20 4.56 -13.31 1.93
CA ALA A 20 4.98 -12.54 3.07
C ALA A 20 4.27 -11.18 3.01
N LYS A 21 3.60 -10.78 4.09
CA LYS A 21 3.04 -9.43 4.21
C LYS A 21 4.18 -8.43 4.00
N PRO A 22 3.98 -7.38 3.18
CA PRO A 22 5.02 -6.40 2.92
C PRO A 22 5.57 -5.85 4.25
N ASN A 23 6.89 -5.84 4.39
CA ASN A 23 7.54 -5.31 5.58
C ASN A 23 7.40 -3.78 5.57
N LEU A 24 6.38 -3.30 6.28
CA LEU A 24 6.07 -1.87 6.40
C LEU A 24 6.90 -1.17 7.49
N GLY A 25 7.91 -1.83 8.06
CA GLY A 25 8.81 -1.13 8.96
C GLY A 25 8.22 -0.64 10.27
N GLY A 26 7.17 -1.32 10.74
CA GLY A 26 6.41 -0.86 11.90
C GLY A 26 5.36 0.21 11.60
N PHE A 27 5.26 0.71 10.36
CA PHE A 27 4.08 1.44 9.93
C PHE A 27 2.92 0.47 9.69
N LYS A 28 1.72 0.93 10.03
CA LYS A 28 0.48 0.21 9.70
C LYS A 28 0.09 0.51 8.24
N PRO A 29 -0.57 -0.43 7.53
CA PRO A 29 -1.08 -0.18 6.17
C PRO A 29 -1.89 1.12 6.06
N GLU A 30 -2.69 1.41 7.07
CA GLU A 30 -3.53 2.60 7.16
C GLU A 30 -2.70 3.88 7.19
N GLN A 31 -1.55 3.87 7.89
CA GLN A 31 -0.63 5.01 7.94
C GLN A 31 0.02 5.25 6.57
N VAL A 32 0.36 4.18 5.84
CA VAL A 32 0.85 4.32 4.45
C VAL A 32 -0.20 4.97 3.57
N CYS A 33 -1.46 4.55 3.69
CA CYS A 33 -2.58 5.16 2.98
C CYS A 33 -2.84 6.62 3.39
N GLN A 34 -2.81 6.94 4.68
CA GLN A 34 -2.97 8.31 5.18
C GLN A 34 -1.89 9.23 4.58
N ALA A 35 -0.62 8.81 4.64
CA ALA A 35 0.49 9.56 4.06
C ALA A 35 0.36 9.73 2.54
N ALA A 36 -0.03 8.67 1.83
CA ALA A 36 -0.24 8.73 0.39
C ALA A 36 -1.34 9.73 0.01
N ILE A 37 -2.50 9.63 0.65
CA ILE A 37 -3.61 10.56 0.39
C ILE A 37 -3.25 11.99 0.81
N ALA A 38 -2.59 12.19 1.95
CA ALA A 38 -2.12 13.50 2.40
C ALA A 38 -1.21 14.16 1.36
N SER A 39 -0.21 13.42 0.86
CA SER A 39 0.72 13.90 -0.16
C SER A 39 0.04 14.22 -1.50
N LEU A 40 -0.95 13.43 -1.91
CA LEU A 40 -1.74 13.66 -3.12
C LEU A 40 -2.63 14.89 -3.03
N GLN A 41 -3.17 15.18 -1.83
CA GLN A 41 -4.05 16.32 -1.60
C GLN A 41 -3.30 17.58 -1.15
N GLY A 42 -1.98 17.49 -0.93
CA GLY A 42 -1.17 18.61 -0.45
C GLY A 42 -1.56 19.09 0.94
N VAL A 43 -1.97 18.18 1.82
CA VAL A 43 -2.40 18.49 3.21
C VAL A 43 -1.50 17.80 4.23
N ASP A 44 -1.59 18.25 5.48
CA ASP A 44 -0.95 17.56 6.61
C ASP A 44 -1.58 16.17 6.82
N VAL A 45 -0.76 15.18 7.19
CA VAL A 45 -1.22 13.80 7.39
C VAL A 45 -2.26 13.68 8.51
N LYS A 46 -2.22 14.57 9.50
CA LYS A 46 -3.21 14.64 10.60
C LYS A 46 -4.58 15.12 10.14
N MET A 47 -4.69 15.68 8.93
CA MET A 47 -5.98 16.02 8.32
C MET A 47 -6.62 14.83 7.59
N VAL A 48 -5.96 13.67 7.57
CA VAL A 48 -6.42 12.46 6.89
C VAL A 48 -6.75 11.38 7.92
N ASP A 49 -8.03 11.12 8.12
CA ASP A 49 -8.50 10.09 9.03
C ASP A 49 -8.69 8.76 8.31
N ASN A 50 -8.29 7.67 8.95
CA ASN A 50 -8.76 6.34 8.58
C ASN A 50 -10.24 6.20 9.01
N TYR A 51 -11.17 6.28 8.06
CA TYR A 51 -12.60 6.23 8.35
C TYR A 51 -13.13 4.80 8.47
N ARG A 52 -12.74 3.93 7.53
CA ARG A 52 -13.10 2.51 7.52
C ARG A 52 -11.96 1.70 6.93
N SER A 53 -11.68 0.55 7.52
CA SER A 53 -10.69 -0.40 6.99
C SER A 53 -11.33 -1.78 6.92
N ALA A 54 -11.39 -2.36 5.72
CA ALA A 54 -11.94 -3.68 5.49
C ALA A 54 -10.96 -4.47 4.60
N GLN A 55 -10.31 -5.48 5.17
CA GLN A 55 -9.31 -6.29 4.49
C GLN A 55 -8.20 -5.42 3.87
N SER A 56 -8.02 -5.45 2.55
CA SER A 56 -7.02 -4.68 1.80
C SER A 56 -7.49 -3.29 1.37
N LEU A 57 -8.79 -3.00 1.49
CA LEU A 57 -9.38 -1.74 1.06
C LEU A 57 -9.62 -0.82 2.26
N MET A 58 -9.02 0.35 2.20
CA MET A 58 -9.11 1.36 3.25
C MET A 58 -9.78 2.62 2.71
N GLN A 59 -10.67 3.20 3.49
CA GLN A 59 -11.33 4.46 3.20
C GLN A 59 -10.74 5.56 4.06
N MET A 60 -10.10 6.52 3.41
CA MET A 60 -9.52 7.71 4.03
C MET A 60 -10.49 8.89 3.89
N ARG A 61 -10.54 9.75 4.91
CA ARG A 61 -11.31 10.98 4.89
C ARG A 61 -10.39 12.16 5.10
N VAL A 62 -10.35 13.06 4.14
CA VAL A 62 -9.59 14.31 4.25
C VAL A 62 -10.54 15.41 4.71
N ARG A 63 -10.16 16.16 5.74
CA ARG A 63 -10.88 17.34 6.21
C ARG A 63 -10.02 18.58 6.01
N HIS A 64 -10.43 19.44 5.09
CA HIS A 64 -9.68 20.65 4.76
C HIS A 64 -10.64 21.76 4.32
N ASN A 65 -10.42 22.98 4.81
CA ASN A 65 -11.23 24.17 4.48
C ASN A 65 -12.75 23.99 4.66
N GLY A 66 -13.17 23.31 5.73
CA GLY A 66 -14.58 23.06 6.03
C GLY A 66 -15.25 22.01 5.12
N GLN A 67 -14.51 21.42 4.18
CA GLN A 67 -14.99 20.35 3.32
C GLN A 67 -14.45 19.00 3.77
N SER A 68 -15.20 17.93 3.46
CA SER A 68 -14.75 16.57 3.71
C SER A 68 -14.84 15.74 2.44
N HIS A 69 -13.70 15.20 2.03
CA HIS A 69 -13.56 14.37 0.83
C HIS A 69 -13.14 12.96 1.23
N SER A 70 -13.74 11.95 0.61
CA SER A 70 -13.40 10.55 0.89
C SER A 70 -12.64 9.93 -0.27
N TYR A 71 -11.65 9.10 0.08
CA TYR A 71 -10.78 8.40 -0.84
C TYR A 71 -10.73 6.93 -0.47
N TYR A 72 -10.60 6.07 -1.48
CA TYR A 72 -10.25 4.68 -1.27
C TYR A 72 -8.77 4.49 -1.57
N CYS A 73 -8.14 3.64 -0.77
CA CYS A 73 -6.73 3.30 -0.83
C CYS A 73 -6.55 1.79 -0.68
N GLN A 74 -5.65 1.22 -1.47
CA GLN A 74 -5.24 -0.18 -1.38
C GLN A 74 -3.73 -0.28 -1.63
N LEU A 75 -3.05 -1.12 -0.86
CA LEU A 75 -1.62 -1.39 -1.05
C LEU A 75 -1.43 -2.61 -1.95
N GLU A 76 -0.61 -2.48 -2.97
CA GLU A 76 -0.26 -3.58 -3.88
C GLU A 76 1.26 -3.55 -4.14
N GLY A 77 1.98 -4.52 -3.56
CA GLY A 77 3.44 -4.51 -3.58
C GLY A 77 4.01 -3.26 -2.88
N ASP A 78 4.76 -2.46 -3.62
CA ASP A 78 5.31 -1.17 -3.20
C ASP A 78 4.44 0.03 -3.63
N GLN A 79 3.25 -0.22 -4.18
CA GLN A 79 2.38 0.81 -4.74
C GLN A 79 1.15 1.07 -3.87
N VAL A 80 0.67 2.31 -3.97
CA VAL A 80 -0.60 2.75 -3.40
C VAL A 80 -1.59 3.00 -4.54
N LEU A 81 -2.55 2.10 -4.68
CA LEU A 81 -3.72 2.32 -5.53
C LEU A 81 -4.68 3.25 -4.80
N TRP A 82 -5.18 4.27 -5.50
CA TRP A 82 -6.09 5.23 -4.89
C TRP A 82 -7.15 5.74 -5.86
N ARG A 83 -8.29 6.16 -5.32
CA ARG A 83 -9.35 6.86 -6.05
C ARG A 83 -10.18 7.73 -5.12
N ARG A 84 -10.88 8.73 -5.66
CA ARG A 84 -11.96 9.38 -4.91
C ARG A 84 -13.10 8.40 -4.70
N ALA A 85 -13.83 8.54 -3.59
CA ALA A 85 -14.95 7.65 -3.28
C ALA A 85 -16.05 7.67 -4.35
N GLN A 86 -16.25 8.82 -5.01
CA GLN A 86 -17.22 9.02 -6.09
C GLN A 86 -16.77 8.46 -7.45
N ASP A 87 -15.47 8.17 -7.62
CA ASP A 87 -14.93 7.67 -8.88
C ASP A 87 -15.05 6.14 -8.92
N SER A 88 -15.44 5.54 -10.04
CA SER A 88 -15.54 4.08 -10.17
C SER A 88 -14.21 3.39 -10.51
N ARG A 89 -13.17 4.15 -10.85
CA ARG A 89 -11.88 3.64 -11.35
C ARG A 89 -10.72 4.12 -10.48
N TRP A 90 -9.68 3.30 -10.39
CA TRP A 90 -8.39 3.67 -9.80
C TRP A 90 -7.69 4.73 -10.64
N GLN A 91 -6.94 5.62 -9.99
CA GLN A 91 -6.13 6.63 -10.66
C GLN A 91 -4.89 5.99 -11.30
N THR A 92 -4.60 6.38 -12.54
CA THR A 92 -3.53 5.79 -13.37
C THR A 92 -2.56 6.83 -13.92
N SER A 93 -2.88 8.11 -13.85
CA SER A 93 -2.03 9.19 -14.36
C SER A 93 -0.74 9.35 -13.55
N THR A 94 -0.81 9.12 -12.25
CA THR A 94 0.31 9.27 -11.32
C THR A 94 0.43 8.02 -10.49
N THR A 95 1.58 7.37 -10.56
CA THR A 95 1.89 6.20 -9.73
C THR A 95 2.41 6.68 -8.38
N VAL A 96 1.79 6.20 -7.30
CA VAL A 96 2.25 6.46 -5.94
C VAL A 96 2.92 5.21 -5.40
N ARG A 97 4.19 5.34 -5.02
CA ARG A 97 4.96 4.25 -4.41
C ARG A 97 5.35 4.61 -3.00
N PHE A 98 5.54 3.59 -2.17
CA PHE A 98 6.03 3.77 -0.82
C PHE A 98 7.28 2.92 -0.58
N HIS A 99 8.18 3.41 0.25
CA HIS A 99 9.29 2.62 0.76
C HIS A 99 9.56 2.98 2.22
N TYR A 100 10.18 2.04 2.94
CA TYR A 100 10.52 2.22 4.34
C TYR A 100 12.03 2.11 4.54
N ASN A 101 12.58 3.03 5.33
CA ASN A 101 13.94 2.97 5.84
C ASN A 101 13.91 2.53 7.31
N SER A 102 14.36 1.29 7.58
CA SER A 102 14.38 0.69 8.92
C SER A 102 15.34 1.33 9.88
N SER A 103 16.51 1.73 9.41
CA SER A 103 17.50 2.40 10.25
C SER A 103 17.03 3.77 10.70
N ALA A 104 16.39 4.53 9.80
CA ALA A 104 15.91 5.88 10.08
C ALA A 104 14.47 5.93 10.65
N LYS A 105 13.76 4.79 10.66
CA LYS A 105 12.33 4.69 11.03
C LYS A 105 11.45 5.67 10.24
N GLN A 106 11.69 5.75 8.93
CA GLN A 106 11.02 6.71 8.04
C GLN A 106 10.23 5.99 6.94
N LEU A 107 9.01 6.46 6.71
CA LEU A 107 8.19 6.14 5.56
C LEU A 107 8.38 7.22 4.50
N PHE A 108 8.51 6.80 3.25
CA PHE A 108 8.63 7.69 2.12
C PHE A 108 7.52 7.41 1.13
N ILE A 109 6.87 8.47 0.65
CA ILE A 109 5.87 8.41 -0.42
C ILE A 109 6.46 9.11 -1.63
N LYS A 110 6.51 8.42 -2.77
CA LYS A 110 7.09 8.91 -4.02
C LYS A 110 6.04 8.93 -5.11
N HIS A 111 5.98 10.04 -5.84
CA HIS A 111 5.04 10.25 -6.93
C HIS A 111 5.79 10.15 -8.25
N TYR A 112 5.25 9.40 -9.21
CA TYR A 112 5.85 9.18 -10.51
C TYR A 112 4.88 9.49 -11.64
N LEU A 113 5.42 10.05 -12.71
CA LEU A 113 4.79 10.09 -14.03
C LEU A 113 5.63 9.24 -14.98
N ALA A 114 5.10 8.08 -15.36
CA ALA A 114 5.87 7.03 -16.02
C ALA A 114 7.16 6.70 -15.22
N ALA A 115 8.34 6.89 -15.81
CA ALA A 115 9.63 6.64 -15.15
C ALA A 115 10.17 7.85 -14.36
N ALA A 116 9.58 9.04 -14.51
CA ALA A 116 10.07 10.26 -13.88
C ALA A 116 9.51 10.40 -12.46
N GLN A 117 10.38 10.57 -11.46
CA GLN A 117 9.97 10.90 -10.10
C GLN A 117 9.62 12.40 -10.02
N LEU A 118 8.37 12.71 -9.68
CA LEU A 118 7.86 14.07 -9.57
C LEU A 118 8.09 14.67 -8.18
N ALA A 119 7.89 13.86 -7.13
CA ALA A 119 7.96 14.32 -5.76
C ALA A 119 8.28 13.17 -4.80
N GLU A 120 8.82 13.52 -3.62
CA GLU A 120 9.05 12.63 -2.50
C GLU A 120 8.61 13.31 -1.20
N TYR A 121 7.90 12.59 -0.36
CA TYR A 121 7.43 13.02 0.95
C TYR A 121 7.91 12.04 2.01
N ARG A 122 8.20 12.54 3.22
CA ARG A 122 8.81 11.77 4.30
C ARG A 122 7.98 11.89 5.56
N TYR A 123 7.78 10.76 6.22
CA TYR A 123 6.98 10.65 7.44
C TYR A 123 7.69 9.77 8.46
N ARG A 124 7.47 10.07 9.74
CA ARG A 124 7.87 9.30 10.91
C ARG A 124 6.63 8.76 11.60
N GLY A 125 6.80 7.76 12.46
CA GLY A 125 5.70 7.19 13.22
C GLY A 125 4.96 8.22 14.09
N GLU A 126 5.65 9.26 14.55
CA GLU A 126 5.14 10.37 15.39
C GLU A 126 4.30 11.41 14.62
N ASP A 127 4.27 11.35 13.29
CA ASP A 127 3.49 12.28 12.47
C ASP A 127 1.99 11.93 12.44
N PHE A 128 1.63 10.69 12.79
CA PHE A 128 0.29 10.10 12.66
C PHE A 128 -0.52 10.12 13.96
#